data_AF-A0A968D1N9-F1
#
_entry.id   AF-A0A968D1N9-F1
#
_cell.length_a   1.000
_cell.length_b   1.000
_cell.length_c   1.000
_cell.angle_alpha   90.00
_cell.angle_beta   90.00
_cell.angle_gamma   90.00
#
_symmetry.space_group_name_H-M   'P 1'
#
loop_
_entity.id
_entity.type
_entity.pdbx_description
1 polymer ?
#
loop_
_entity_poly.entity_id
_entity_poly.type
_entity_poly.pdbx_seq_one_letter_code
_entity_poly.pdbx_strand_id
1 'polypeptide(L)'
;MEVGANLWTDFEVHYKDLTVALSFPENTEIPVGSYTYFKAEGGFDMPDGKLLSSDSTDSRENFSTAGASIWLGLEPAWNAFRYLELNGEYEVNIVRFPDRDQGFDTHVIRLRTQAAFNTRVSLNTFVQSNSADDRVSTKIRFRSNFREGNDLWFVLQYENLNTDNIAIAAHQRPHAFAKIYVYF
;
A
#
# COMPACT_ATOMS: atom_id res chain seq x y z
N MET A 1 7.06 -30.67 -4.59
CA MET A 1 5.98 -29.67 -4.68
C MET A 1 6.35 -28.78 -5.85
N GLU A 2 5.52 -28.74 -6.90
CA GLU A 2 5.77 -27.87 -8.05
C GLU A 2 5.67 -26.41 -7.59
N VAL A 3 6.77 -25.68 -7.78
CA VAL A 3 6.80 -24.23 -7.63
C VAL A 3 6.37 -23.68 -8.99
N GLY A 4 5.07 -23.46 -9.15
CA GLY A 4 4.47 -22.97 -10.39
C GLY A 4 4.06 -21.50 -10.26
N ALA A 5 4.05 -20.78 -11.39
CA ALA A 5 3.36 -19.50 -11.44
C ALA A 5 1.85 -19.77 -11.44
N ASN A 6 1.08 -18.93 -10.78
CA ASN A 6 -0.37 -19.03 -10.75
C ASN A 6 -0.98 -17.88 -11.56
N LEU A 7 -2.02 -18.17 -12.34
CA LEU A 7 -2.83 -17.18 -13.02
C LEU A 7 -4.27 -17.50 -12.69
N TRP A 8 -5.00 -16.52 -12.19
CA TRP A 8 -6.41 -16.66 -11.84
C TRP A 8 -7.23 -15.52 -12.42
N THR A 9 -8.52 -15.77 -12.58
CA THR A 9 -9.50 -14.74 -12.96
C THR A 9 -10.83 -15.04 -12.29
N ASP A 10 -11.53 -13.99 -11.89
CA ASP A 10 -12.83 -14.07 -11.25
C ASP A 10 -13.78 -13.01 -11.85
N PHE A 11 -15.07 -13.32 -11.85
CA PHE A 11 -16.11 -12.45 -12.41
C PHE A 11 -17.32 -12.42 -11.49
N GLU A 12 -17.69 -11.23 -11.04
CA GLU A 12 -18.78 -11.04 -10.09
C GLU A 12 -19.76 -9.98 -10.58
N VAL A 13 -21.02 -10.13 -10.20
CA VAL A 13 -22.04 -9.08 -10.35
C VAL A 13 -22.46 -8.64 -8.97
N HIS A 14 -22.32 -7.35 -8.70
CA HIS A 14 -22.63 -6.75 -7.42
C HIS A 14 -23.82 -5.80 -7.53
N TYR A 15 -24.60 -5.75 -6.46
CA TYR A 15 -25.65 -4.77 -6.25
C TYR A 15 -25.37 -4.01 -4.96
N LYS A 16 -25.34 -2.68 -5.03
CA LYS A 16 -25.02 -1.80 -3.91
C LYS A 16 -25.99 -0.64 -3.82
N ASP A 17 -26.62 -0.51 -2.65
CA ASP A 17 -27.44 0.64 -2.29
C ASP A 17 -26.64 1.62 -1.44
N LEU A 18 -26.44 2.83 -1.96
CA LEU A 18 -25.84 3.93 -1.23
C LEU A 18 -26.94 4.79 -0.62
N THR A 19 -27.03 4.79 0.71
CA THR A 19 -27.96 5.63 1.49
C THR A 19 -27.40 7.01 1.79
N VAL A 20 -26.08 7.19 1.64
CA VAL A 20 -25.36 8.46 1.81
C VAL A 20 -24.41 8.61 0.63
N ALA A 21 -24.27 9.84 0.13
CA ALA A 21 -23.33 10.12 -0.94
C ALA A 21 -21.88 9.96 -0.45
N LEU A 22 -21.03 9.42 -1.31
CA LEU A 22 -19.61 9.20 -1.02
C LEU A 22 -18.78 10.24 -1.77
N SER A 23 -18.03 11.04 -1.02
CA SER A 23 -17.09 12.01 -1.57
C SER A 23 -15.68 11.40 -1.67
N PHE A 24 -15.04 11.65 -2.81
CA PHE A 24 -13.70 11.20 -3.15
C PHE A 24 -12.82 12.42 -3.47
N PRO A 25 -11.50 12.22 -3.68
CA PRO A 25 -10.61 13.28 -4.16
C PRO A 25 -11.11 13.95 -5.45
N GLU A 26 -10.52 15.10 -5.78
CA GLU A 26 -10.82 15.88 -7.00
C GLU A 26 -12.30 16.27 -7.17
N ASN A 27 -13.01 16.47 -6.06
CA ASN A 27 -14.45 16.78 -6.02
C ASN A 27 -15.32 15.74 -6.75
N THR A 28 -14.86 14.50 -6.81
CA THR A 28 -15.66 13.39 -7.34
C THR A 28 -16.64 12.91 -6.28
N GLU A 29 -17.90 12.74 -6.66
CA GLU A 29 -18.94 12.28 -5.75
C GLU A 29 -19.75 11.14 -6.38
N ILE A 30 -20.02 10.11 -5.57
CA ILE A 30 -20.99 9.08 -5.91
C ILE A 30 -22.27 9.38 -5.13
N PRO A 31 -23.34 9.82 -5.81
CA PRO A 31 -24.57 10.20 -5.14
C PRO A 31 -25.30 8.97 -4.58
N VAL A 32 -26.22 9.23 -3.67
CA VAL A 32 -27.20 8.26 -3.16
C VAL A 32 -27.91 7.58 -4.33
N GLY A 33 -28.02 6.26 -4.29
CA GLY A 33 -28.65 5.50 -5.35
C GLY A 33 -28.34 4.00 -5.29
N SER A 34 -29.01 3.27 -6.17
CA SER A 34 -28.85 1.83 -6.36
C SER A 34 -27.99 1.57 -7.57
N TYR A 35 -26.88 0.88 -7.38
CA TYR A 35 -25.89 0.61 -8.42
C TYR A 35 -25.74 -0.89 -8.60
N THR A 36 -25.90 -1.35 -9.84
CA THR A 36 -25.47 -2.69 -10.25
C THR A 36 -24.19 -2.53 -11.05
N TYR A 37 -23.17 -3.30 -10.70
CA TYR A 37 -21.89 -3.27 -11.40
C TYR A 37 -21.34 -4.66 -11.63
N PHE A 38 -20.62 -4.79 -12.73
CA PHE A 38 -19.87 -5.99 -13.06
C PHE A 38 -18.42 -5.78 -12.65
N LYS A 39 -17.84 -6.77 -11.98
CA LYS A 39 -16.46 -6.79 -11.52
C LYS A 39 -15.73 -7.93 -12.20
N ALA A 40 -14.58 -7.64 -12.78
CA ALA A 40 -13.66 -8.62 -13.32
C ALA A 40 -12.32 -8.47 -12.62
N GLU A 41 -11.81 -9.55 -12.06
CA GLU A 41 -10.52 -9.59 -11.39
C GLU A 41 -9.60 -10.60 -12.08
N GLY A 42 -8.33 -10.28 -12.09
CA GLY A 42 -7.27 -11.13 -12.57
C GLY A 42 -6.09 -11.00 -11.64
N GLY A 43 -5.30 -12.05 -11.53
CA GLY A 43 -4.05 -11.98 -10.79
C GLY A 43 -3.06 -12.99 -11.28
N PHE A 44 -1.80 -12.63 -11.13
CA PHE A 44 -0.66 -13.43 -11.49
C PHE A 44 0.30 -13.46 -10.31
N ASP A 45 0.58 -14.67 -9.82
CA ASP A 45 1.53 -14.92 -8.75
C ASP A 45 2.79 -15.56 -9.35
N MET A 46 3.94 -14.95 -9.11
CA MET A 46 5.21 -15.56 -9.53
C MET A 46 5.55 -16.76 -8.64
N PRO A 47 6.27 -17.76 -9.16
CA PRO A 47 6.67 -18.91 -8.35
C PRO A 47 7.59 -18.49 -7.19
N ASP A 48 7.26 -18.95 -5.98
CA ASP A 48 8.04 -18.71 -4.76
C ASP A 48 9.48 -19.26 -4.81
N GLY A 49 10.39 -18.68 -4.04
CA GLY A 49 11.75 -19.21 -3.85
C GLY A 49 12.80 -18.74 -4.85
N LYS A 50 12.48 -17.75 -5.69
CA LYS A 50 13.47 -16.97 -6.44
C LYS A 50 13.96 -15.78 -5.62
N LEU A 51 15.17 -15.29 -5.93
CA LEU A 51 15.70 -14.06 -5.30
C LEU A 51 14.75 -12.88 -5.52
N LEU A 52 14.09 -12.82 -6.68
CA LEU A 52 13.04 -11.86 -7.03
C LEU A 52 11.75 -12.63 -7.32
N SER A 53 10.67 -12.27 -6.62
CA SER A 53 9.29 -12.63 -6.93
C SER A 53 8.47 -11.36 -7.12
N SER A 54 7.32 -11.48 -7.74
CA SER A 54 6.39 -10.38 -7.90
C SER A 54 4.99 -10.94 -8.06
N ASP A 55 4.06 -10.38 -7.33
CA ASP A 55 2.65 -10.68 -7.48
C ASP A 55 1.98 -9.46 -8.09
N SER A 56 1.02 -9.69 -8.98
CA SER A 56 0.29 -8.60 -9.63
C SER A 56 -1.18 -8.95 -9.71
N THR A 57 -2.02 -8.01 -9.31
CA THR A 57 -3.47 -8.17 -9.32
C THR A 57 -4.08 -7.00 -10.08
N ASP A 58 -5.04 -7.28 -10.95
CA ASP A 58 -5.86 -6.28 -11.60
C ASP A 58 -7.34 -6.50 -11.29
N SER A 59 -8.05 -5.41 -11.05
CA SER A 59 -9.49 -5.43 -10.81
C SER A 59 -10.14 -4.32 -11.61
N ARG A 60 -11.25 -4.62 -12.26
CA ARG A 60 -11.98 -3.69 -13.12
C ARG A 60 -13.44 -3.77 -12.78
N GLU A 61 -14.05 -2.62 -12.52
CA GLU A 61 -15.47 -2.54 -12.24
C GLU A 61 -16.15 -1.62 -13.26
N ASN A 62 -17.32 -2.04 -13.72
CA ASN A 62 -18.14 -1.26 -14.62
C ASN A 62 -19.51 -1.06 -14.00
N PHE A 63 -19.81 0.18 -13.61
CA PHE A 63 -21.09 0.59 -13.06
C PHE A 63 -22.02 0.90 -14.22
N SER A 64 -22.97 0.00 -14.48
CA SER A 64 -23.88 -0.04 -15.63
C SER A 64 -24.66 1.26 -15.94
N THR A 65 -24.60 2.27 -15.05
CA THR A 65 -25.29 3.55 -15.22
C THR A 65 -24.52 4.76 -14.67
N ALA A 66 -23.22 4.64 -14.33
CA ALA A 66 -22.55 5.70 -13.58
C ALA A 66 -21.06 5.92 -13.93
N GLY A 67 -20.28 4.88 -14.21
CA GLY A 67 -18.84 5.03 -14.34
C GLY A 67 -18.09 3.72 -14.39
N ALA A 68 -16.77 3.79 -14.41
CA ALA A 68 -15.89 2.63 -14.36
C ALA A 68 -14.70 2.89 -13.44
N SER A 69 -14.20 1.83 -12.80
CA SER A 69 -12.98 1.85 -12.02
C SER A 69 -12.01 0.78 -12.50
N ILE A 70 -10.71 1.08 -12.39
CA ILE A 70 -9.63 0.14 -12.61
C ILE A 70 -8.70 0.26 -11.40
N TRP A 71 -8.40 -0.88 -10.79
CA TRP A 71 -7.41 -1.03 -9.74
C TRP A 71 -6.30 -1.94 -10.26
N LEU A 72 -5.04 -1.50 -10.14
CA LEU A 72 -3.86 -2.31 -10.46
C LEU A 72 -2.93 -2.31 -9.26
N GLY A 73 -2.54 -3.50 -8.82
CA GLY A 73 -1.56 -3.71 -7.77
C GLY A 73 -0.35 -4.50 -8.30
N LEU A 74 0.84 -4.08 -7.90
CA LEU A 74 2.10 -4.78 -8.18
C LEU A 74 2.93 -4.84 -6.90
N GLU A 75 3.33 -6.04 -6.51
CA GLU A 75 4.04 -6.33 -5.26
C GLU A 75 5.37 -7.06 -5.53
N PRO A 76 6.43 -6.35 -5.95
CA PRO A 76 7.74 -6.97 -6.14
C PRO A 76 8.41 -7.25 -4.79
N ALA A 77 8.88 -8.48 -4.60
CA ALA A 77 9.68 -8.88 -3.46
C ALA A 77 11.08 -9.33 -3.91
N TRP A 78 12.11 -8.74 -3.31
CA TRP A 78 13.51 -9.03 -3.60
C TRP A 78 14.28 -9.40 -2.33
N ASN A 79 14.64 -10.68 -2.23
CA ASN A 79 15.60 -11.21 -1.29
C ASN A 79 17.02 -10.97 -1.83
N ALA A 80 17.50 -9.73 -1.73
CA ALA A 80 18.80 -9.33 -2.28
C ALA A 80 19.95 -10.22 -1.78
N PHE A 81 19.96 -10.52 -0.47
CA PHE A 81 20.84 -11.49 0.17
C PHE A 81 20.10 -12.13 1.36
N ARG A 82 20.64 -13.20 1.95
CA ARG A 82 20.05 -13.94 3.09
C ARG A 82 19.57 -13.07 4.26
N TYR A 83 20.14 -11.88 4.40
CA TYR A 83 19.92 -10.97 5.51
C TYR A 83 19.25 -9.66 5.10
N LEU A 84 18.88 -9.50 3.83
CA LEU A 84 18.26 -8.27 3.31
C LEU A 84 17.10 -8.64 2.39
N GLU A 85 15.92 -8.28 2.83
CA GLU A 85 14.66 -8.43 2.10
C GLU A 85 14.08 -7.05 1.82
N LEU A 86 13.65 -6.86 0.58
CA LEU A 86 13.00 -5.64 0.09
C LEU A 86 11.66 -6.02 -0.50
N ASN A 87 10.59 -5.35 -0.10
CA ASN A 87 9.28 -5.53 -0.70
C ASN A 87 8.77 -4.16 -1.12
N GLY A 88 8.49 -4.02 -2.41
CA GLY A 88 7.77 -2.88 -2.95
C GLY A 88 6.31 -3.23 -3.12
N GLU A 89 5.48 -2.21 -3.15
CA GLU A 89 4.10 -2.32 -3.57
C GLU A 89 3.73 -1.02 -4.27
N TYR A 90 3.09 -1.14 -5.43
CA TYR A 90 2.53 -0.01 -6.16
C TYR A 90 1.09 -0.31 -6.52
N GLU A 91 0.21 0.56 -6.07
CA GLU A 91 -1.22 0.50 -6.31
C GLU A 91 -1.64 1.75 -7.08
N VAL A 92 -2.43 1.56 -8.14
CA VAL A 92 -3.08 2.66 -8.84
C VAL A 92 -4.58 2.38 -8.97
N ASN A 93 -5.38 3.37 -8.60
CA ASN A 93 -6.82 3.39 -8.78
C ASN A 93 -7.19 4.51 -9.75
N ILE A 94 -7.89 4.15 -10.81
CA ILE A 94 -8.39 5.07 -11.83
C ILE A 94 -9.90 4.97 -11.80
N VAL A 95 -10.59 6.05 -11.44
CA VAL A 95 -12.05 6.08 -11.40
C VAL A 95 -12.57 7.17 -12.34
N ARG A 96 -13.55 6.83 -13.17
CA ARG A 96 -14.14 7.75 -14.15
C ARG A 96 -15.65 7.67 -14.15
N PHE A 97 -16.31 8.82 -14.18
CA PHE A 97 -17.76 9.01 -14.31
C PHE A 97 -18.05 9.91 -15.53
N PRO A 98 -18.05 9.37 -16.76
CA PRO A 98 -18.11 10.15 -18.00
C PRO A 98 -19.33 11.09 -18.10
N ASP A 99 -20.49 10.64 -17.64
CA ASP A 99 -21.74 11.41 -17.71
C ASP A 99 -21.73 12.68 -16.84
N ARG A 100 -20.79 12.76 -15.88
CA ARG A 100 -20.67 13.89 -14.93
C ARG A 100 -19.37 14.66 -15.12
N ASP A 101 -18.52 14.26 -16.06
CA ASP A 101 -17.17 14.78 -16.24
C ASP A 101 -16.36 14.79 -14.93
N GLN A 102 -16.50 13.70 -14.15
CA GLN A 102 -15.83 13.52 -12.87
C GLN A 102 -14.93 12.28 -12.89
N GLY A 103 -13.88 12.30 -12.10
CA GLY A 103 -12.95 11.20 -11.95
C GLY A 103 -11.78 11.60 -11.07
N PHE A 104 -11.00 10.60 -10.67
CA PHE A 104 -9.77 10.82 -9.93
C PHE A 104 -8.81 9.65 -10.18
N ASP A 105 -7.53 9.94 -10.01
CA ASP A 105 -6.46 8.93 -10.00
C ASP A 105 -5.76 8.95 -8.64
N THR A 106 -5.63 7.80 -8.01
CA THR A 106 -4.84 7.67 -6.78
C THR A 106 -3.75 6.65 -6.93
N HIS A 107 -2.60 6.99 -6.34
CA HIS A 107 -1.39 6.19 -6.34
C HIS A 107 -0.99 5.94 -4.90
N VAL A 108 -0.72 4.68 -4.58
CA VAL A 108 -0.10 4.31 -3.30
C VAL A 108 1.19 3.56 -3.59
N ILE A 109 2.30 4.05 -3.03
CA ILE A 109 3.60 3.39 -3.10
C ILE A 109 3.96 2.98 -1.68
N ARG A 110 4.31 1.71 -1.48
CA ARG A 110 4.80 1.19 -0.21
C ARG A 110 6.16 0.53 -0.42
N LEU A 111 7.07 0.72 0.52
CA LEU A 111 8.38 0.10 0.54
C LEU A 111 8.65 -0.44 1.94
N ARG A 112 8.95 -1.74 2.01
CA ARG A 112 9.39 -2.44 3.21
C ARG A 112 10.81 -2.93 3.04
N THR A 113 11.64 -2.71 4.04
CA THR A 113 13.01 -3.22 4.09
C THR A 113 13.21 -3.96 5.40
N GLN A 114 13.72 -5.18 5.33
CA GLN A 114 14.11 -5.97 6.49
C GLN A 114 15.59 -6.34 6.36
N ALA A 115 16.41 -5.85 7.28
CA ALA A 115 17.84 -6.11 7.31
C ALA A 115 18.23 -6.76 8.65
N ALA A 116 18.82 -7.94 8.60
CA ALA A 116 19.32 -8.67 9.77
C ALA A 116 20.85 -8.71 9.73
N PHE A 117 21.51 -7.65 10.19
CA PHE A 117 22.98 -7.56 10.16
C PHE A 117 23.67 -8.74 10.86
N ASN A 118 23.08 -9.23 11.96
CA ASN A 118 23.44 -10.47 12.63
C ASN A 118 22.28 -10.95 13.54
N THR A 119 22.48 -12.02 14.32
CA THR A 119 21.46 -12.56 15.23
C THR A 119 21.03 -11.60 16.35
N ARG A 120 21.81 -10.54 16.57
CA ARG A 120 21.57 -9.53 17.61
C ARG A 120 21.04 -8.22 17.07
N VAL A 121 21.38 -7.86 15.83
CA VAL A 121 21.10 -6.53 15.27
C VAL A 121 20.24 -6.65 14.03
N SER A 122 19.09 -5.98 14.05
CA SER A 122 18.19 -5.90 12.90
C SER A 122 17.57 -4.52 12.72
N LEU A 123 17.17 -4.23 11.49
CA LEU A 123 16.51 -3.00 11.07
C LEU A 123 15.29 -3.39 10.22
N ASN A 124 14.14 -2.79 10.53
CA ASN A 124 12.93 -2.88 9.73
C ASN A 124 12.45 -1.47 9.42
N THR A 125 12.29 -1.17 8.14
CA THR A 125 11.80 0.12 7.67
C THR A 125 10.55 -0.10 6.83
N PHE A 126 9.57 0.79 6.99
CA PHE A 126 8.35 0.85 6.19
C PHE A 126 8.10 2.30 5.80
N VAL A 127 7.95 2.57 4.51
CA VAL A 127 7.60 3.88 3.97
C VAL A 127 6.36 3.70 3.10
N GLN A 128 5.40 4.61 3.21
CA GLN A 128 4.24 4.65 2.33
C GLN A 128 3.94 6.08 1.92
N SER A 129 3.61 6.28 0.64
CA SER A 129 3.10 7.53 0.08
C SER A 129 1.73 7.27 -0.54
N ASN A 130 0.78 8.19 -0.34
CA ASN A 130 -0.56 8.15 -0.90
C ASN A 130 -0.87 9.51 -1.55
N SER A 131 -1.24 9.51 -2.83
CA SER A 131 -1.59 10.74 -3.54
C SER A 131 -3.02 11.21 -3.26
N ALA A 132 -3.90 10.37 -2.71
CA ALA A 132 -5.28 10.76 -2.42
C ALA A 132 -5.37 11.86 -1.35
N ASP A 133 -4.37 11.93 -0.48
CA ASP A 133 -4.29 12.89 0.63
C ASP A 133 -2.92 13.59 0.72
N ASP A 134 -2.06 13.41 -0.30
CA ASP A 134 -0.69 13.91 -0.38
C ASP A 134 0.20 13.55 0.81
N ARG A 135 -0.04 12.39 1.43
CA ARG A 135 0.64 11.99 2.66
C ARG A 135 1.75 10.97 2.43
N VAL A 136 2.83 11.18 3.15
CA VAL A 136 3.91 10.21 3.36
C VAL A 136 3.96 9.82 4.83
N SER A 137 4.12 8.53 5.08
CA SER A 137 4.36 7.95 6.40
C SER A 137 5.62 7.11 6.38
N THR A 138 6.34 7.09 7.50
CA THR A 138 7.58 6.34 7.64
C THR A 138 7.68 5.75 9.04
N LYS A 139 8.08 4.49 9.10
CA LYS A 139 8.31 3.77 10.34
C LYS A 139 9.64 3.05 10.25
N ILE A 140 10.52 3.31 11.21
CA ILE A 140 11.84 2.70 11.30
C ILE A 140 11.94 2.04 12.66
N ARG A 141 12.35 0.77 12.68
CA ARG A 141 12.54 -0.03 13.88
C ARG A 141 13.92 -0.66 13.84
N PHE A 142 14.76 -0.27 14.78
CA PHE A 142 16.06 -0.89 15.00
C PHE A 142 16.03 -1.72 16.28
N ARG A 143 16.58 -2.93 16.22
CA ARG A 143 16.75 -3.85 17.34
C ARG A 143 18.22 -4.11 17.58
N SER A 144 18.64 -4.08 18.84
CA SER A 144 19.93 -4.61 19.28
C SER A 144 19.73 -5.50 20.51
N ASN A 145 20.15 -6.75 20.41
CA ASN A 145 20.19 -7.70 21.51
C ASN A 145 21.61 -7.75 22.09
N PHE A 146 21.77 -7.35 23.35
CA PHE A 146 23.10 -7.39 23.98
C PHE A 146 23.43 -8.78 24.52
N ARG A 147 22.41 -9.44 25.07
CA ARG A 147 22.42 -10.80 25.64
C ARG A 147 21.04 -11.41 25.46
N GLU A 148 20.96 -12.74 25.50
CA GLU A 148 19.69 -13.45 25.50
C GLU A 148 18.78 -12.89 26.62
N GLY A 149 17.52 -12.59 26.27
CA GLY A 149 16.56 -11.89 27.14
C GLY A 149 16.63 -10.36 27.13
N ASN A 150 17.74 -9.75 26.69
CA ASN A 150 17.93 -8.29 26.75
C ASN A 150 17.86 -7.64 25.36
N ASP A 151 16.70 -7.12 25.02
CA ASP A 151 16.44 -6.43 23.75
C ASP A 151 16.28 -4.92 23.93
N LEU A 152 17.06 -4.17 23.16
CA LEU A 152 16.90 -2.74 22.98
C LEU A 152 16.25 -2.46 21.64
N TRP A 153 15.12 -1.75 21.67
CA TRP A 153 14.40 -1.30 20.48
C TRP A 153 14.40 0.21 20.40
N PHE A 154 14.76 0.72 19.22
CA PHE A 154 14.52 2.10 18.83
C PHE A 154 13.46 2.13 17.75
N VAL A 155 12.36 2.84 18.01
CA VAL A 155 11.26 3.00 17.06
C VAL A 155 11.10 4.48 16.76
N LEU A 156 11.24 4.83 15.48
CA LEU A 156 10.94 6.14 14.94
C LEU A 156 9.73 6.02 14.04
N GLN A 157 8.76 6.90 14.22
CA GLN A 157 7.57 6.95 13.39
C GLN A 157 7.23 8.39 13.06
N TYR A 158 7.01 8.63 11.77
CA TYR A 158 6.56 9.88 11.20
C TYR A 158 5.26 9.63 10.47
N GLU A 159 4.24 10.40 10.81
CA GLU A 159 2.92 10.34 10.19
C GLU A 159 2.59 11.69 9.56
N ASN A 160 1.81 11.64 8.47
CA ASN A 160 1.22 12.81 7.82
C ASN A 160 2.24 13.84 7.32
N LEU A 161 3.36 13.38 6.75
CA LEU A 161 4.27 14.26 6.03
C LEU A 161 3.61 14.68 4.72
N ASN A 162 3.37 15.97 4.51
CA ASN A 162 2.79 16.47 3.27
C ASN A 162 3.85 16.49 2.16
N THR A 163 3.52 15.93 1.00
CA THR A 163 4.41 15.77 -0.17
C THR A 163 4.84 17.12 -0.77
N ASP A 164 4.00 18.15 -0.72
CA ASP A 164 4.33 19.51 -1.18
C ASP A 164 5.41 20.21 -0.34
N ASN A 165 5.64 19.72 0.89
CA ASN A 165 6.48 20.36 1.89
C ASN A 165 7.81 19.63 2.14
N ILE A 166 8.21 18.68 1.27
CA ILE A 166 9.48 17.95 1.42
C ILE A 166 10.68 18.93 1.30
N ALA A 167 10.50 20.12 0.70
CA ALA A 167 11.51 21.17 0.64
C ALA A 167 11.45 22.20 1.81
N ILE A 168 10.33 22.33 2.54
CA ILE A 168 10.19 23.28 3.66
C ILE A 168 9.26 22.68 4.72
N ALA A 169 9.81 21.76 5.51
CA ALA A 169 9.13 21.20 6.68
C ALA A 169 9.04 22.23 7.82
N ALA A 170 8.10 23.19 7.74
CA ALA A 170 7.89 24.14 8.83
C ALA A 170 6.45 24.68 9.03
N HIS A 171 5.42 24.19 8.31
CA HIS A 171 4.06 24.75 8.47
C HIS A 171 2.93 23.80 8.88
N GLN A 172 3.14 22.49 8.86
CA GLN A 172 2.27 21.53 9.56
C GLN A 172 3.17 20.72 10.49
N ARG A 173 2.83 20.61 11.78
CA ARG A 173 3.65 19.85 12.73
C ARG A 173 3.55 18.37 12.36
N PRO A 174 4.59 17.74 11.81
CA PRO A 174 4.56 16.29 11.63
C PRO A 174 4.40 15.65 13.00
N HIS A 175 3.50 14.67 13.12
CA HIS A 175 3.43 13.86 14.33
C HIS A 175 4.58 12.84 14.25
N ALA A 176 5.74 13.28 14.75
CA ALA A 176 6.90 12.43 14.94
C ALA A 176 6.91 11.91 16.37
N PHE A 177 7.04 10.60 16.54
CA PHE A 177 7.30 10.02 17.84
C PHE A 177 8.49 9.08 17.80
N ALA A 178 9.35 9.21 18.81
CA ALA A 178 10.45 8.31 19.09
C ALA A 178 10.12 7.56 20.38
N LYS A 179 10.25 6.23 20.35
CA LYS A 179 10.09 5.39 21.53
C LYS A 179 11.29 4.48 21.66
N ILE A 180 11.81 4.37 22.89
CA ILE A 180 12.85 3.43 23.26
C ILE A 180 12.21 2.40 24.18
N TYR A 181 12.35 1.12 23.84
CA TYR A 181 11.92 0.02 24.69
C TYR A 181 13.15 -0.78 25.10
N VAL A 182 13.25 -1.07 26.39
CA VAL A 182 14.27 -1.97 26.96
C VAL A 182 13.52 -3.09 27.66
N TYR A 183 13.73 -4.32 27.20
CA TYR A 183 13.22 -5.53 27.85
C TYR A 183 14.42 -6.24 28.50
N PHE A 184 14.21 -6.72 29.73
CA PHE A 184 15.20 -7.45 30.55
C PHE A 184 14.75 -8.91 30.74
#